data_AF-A0A9W8V5B9-F1
#
_entry.id   AF-A0A9W8V5B9-F1
#
_cell.length_a   1.000
_cell.length_b   1.000
_cell.length_c   1.000
_cell.angle_alpha   90.00
_cell.angle_beta   90.00
_cell.angle_gamma   90.00
#
_symmetry.space_group_name_H-M   'P 1'
#
loop_
_entity.id
_entity.type
_entity.pdbx_description
1 polymer ?
#
loop_
_entity_poly.entity_id
_entity_poly.type
_entity_poly.pdbx_seq_one_letter_code
_entity_poly.pdbx_strand_id
1 'polypeptide(L)'
;MDQSASLPPDEVDKLDRALRSWTTSWQQAPESSLDPNNENGPIPFTSSSLLGLAYVRIYLNIGPHRLLETRDPEQIAQALMKCPDVERSDGVISALLYAAHALSIPVRLGVDRVARSQAFFWSVRHSLSALECAVLLSKWLASLQRSVNAVSLNASEDRMLHWVRCIVEEAFSVVDFEEEEVDVQLDPRGLGLAVLKIWAHFFKSNTQWRFINVMGASLQRYRELLLEEYRREPG
;
A
#
# COMPACT_ATOMS: atom_id res chain seq x y z
N MET A 1 -14.38 -4.24 22.63
CA MET A 1 -15.08 -4.24 21.34
C MET A 1 -14.15 -4.91 20.35
N ASP A 2 -14.63 -5.95 19.68
CA ASP A 2 -13.83 -7.02 19.06
C ASP A 2 -12.57 -6.56 18.32
N GLN A 3 -11.43 -7.08 18.79
CA GLN A 3 -10.08 -6.81 18.27
C GLN A 3 -9.70 -7.70 17.09
N SER A 4 -10.65 -8.46 16.55
CA SER A 4 -10.49 -9.23 15.32
C SER A 4 -11.56 -8.75 14.36
N ALA A 5 -11.18 -7.85 13.46
CA ALA A 5 -12.03 -7.43 12.36
C ALA A 5 -11.73 -8.27 11.10
N SER A 6 -11.54 -9.57 11.28
CA SER A 6 -11.56 -10.49 10.14
C SER A 6 -13.02 -10.75 9.75
N LEU A 7 -13.30 -10.58 8.47
CA LEU A 7 -14.61 -10.93 7.93
C LEU A 7 -14.78 -12.46 8.01
N PRO A 8 -16.01 -12.96 8.23
CA PRO A 8 -16.29 -14.39 8.11
C PRO A 8 -15.83 -14.93 6.74
N PRO A 9 -15.28 -16.15 6.65
CA PRO A 9 -14.79 -16.69 5.37
C PRO A 9 -15.83 -16.65 4.25
N ASP A 10 -17.09 -16.97 4.57
CA ASP A 10 -18.20 -16.92 3.61
C ASP A 10 -18.44 -15.51 3.04
N GLU A 11 -18.21 -14.47 3.85
CA GLU A 11 -18.34 -13.07 3.42
C GLU A 11 -17.13 -12.64 2.58
N VAL A 12 -15.92 -13.07 2.93
CA VAL A 12 -14.72 -12.88 2.11
C VAL A 12 -14.94 -13.49 0.71
N ASP A 13 -15.42 -14.73 0.63
CA ASP A 13 -15.67 -15.42 -0.63
C ASP A 13 -16.76 -14.76 -1.48
N LYS A 14 -17.79 -14.19 -0.84
CA LYS A 14 -18.83 -13.43 -1.56
C LYS A 14 -18.25 -12.15 -2.14
N LEU A 15 -17.50 -11.39 -1.34
CA LEU A 15 -16.89 -10.12 -1.77
C LEU A 15 -15.86 -10.36 -2.88
N ASP A 16 -14.96 -11.33 -2.72
CA ASP A 16 -13.96 -11.66 -3.74
C ASP A 16 -14.62 -12.08 -5.06
N ARG A 17 -15.68 -12.89 -5.03
CA ARG A 17 -16.45 -13.23 -6.25
C ARG A 17 -17.08 -12.00 -6.88
N ALA A 18 -17.67 -11.11 -6.08
CA ALA A 18 -18.27 -9.88 -6.58
C ALA A 18 -17.24 -8.96 -7.24
N LEU A 19 -16.07 -8.78 -6.62
CA LEU A 19 -14.99 -7.95 -7.17
C LEU A 19 -14.37 -8.56 -8.43
N ARG A 20 -14.26 -9.89 -8.51
CA ARG A 20 -13.84 -10.58 -9.74
C ARG A 20 -14.87 -10.40 -10.86
N SER A 21 -16.15 -10.57 -10.56
CA SER A 21 -17.23 -10.34 -11.53
C SER A 21 -17.21 -8.89 -12.02
N TRP A 22 -17.05 -7.92 -11.12
CA TRP A 22 -16.90 -6.51 -11.48
C TRP A 22 -15.71 -6.30 -12.43
N THR A 23 -14.57 -6.92 -12.13
CA THR A 23 -13.35 -6.82 -12.96
C THR A 23 -13.58 -7.36 -14.36
N THR A 24 -14.23 -8.53 -14.49
CA THR A 24 -14.56 -9.12 -15.79
C THR A 24 -15.50 -8.23 -16.59
N SER A 25 -16.55 -7.70 -15.97
CA SER A 25 -17.48 -6.78 -16.65
C SER A 25 -16.79 -5.47 -17.07
N TRP A 26 -15.91 -4.93 -16.21
CA TRP A 26 -15.13 -3.74 -16.52
C TRP A 26 -14.19 -3.99 -17.73
N GLN A 27 -13.50 -5.13 -17.78
CA GLN A 27 -12.61 -5.47 -18.91
C GLN A 27 -13.34 -5.62 -20.26
N GLN A 28 -14.63 -5.94 -20.25
CA GLN A 28 -15.45 -6.10 -21.46
C GLN A 28 -16.03 -4.77 -21.95
N ALA A 29 -16.04 -3.72 -21.13
CA ALA A 29 -16.61 -2.43 -21.49
C ALA A 29 -15.59 -1.61 -22.31
N PRO A 30 -15.91 -1.17 -23.54
CA PRO A 30 -14.96 -0.46 -24.41
C PRO A 30 -14.49 0.89 -23.82
N GLU A 31 -15.31 1.51 -22.97
CA GLU A 31 -14.98 2.75 -22.28
C GLU A 31 -13.96 2.56 -21.13
N SER A 32 -13.80 1.32 -20.67
CA SER A 32 -12.94 0.92 -19.55
C SER A 32 -11.50 0.66 -19.99
N SER A 33 -10.90 1.65 -20.67
CA SER A 33 -9.49 1.62 -21.06
C SER A 33 -8.64 2.46 -20.11
N LEU A 34 -7.48 1.90 -19.71
CA LEU A 34 -6.44 2.60 -18.95
C LEU A 34 -5.43 3.31 -19.86
N ASP A 35 -5.67 3.36 -21.17
CA ASP A 35 -4.87 4.17 -22.09
C ASP A 35 -4.95 5.64 -21.65
N PRO A 36 -3.81 6.32 -21.41
CA PRO A 36 -3.78 7.74 -21.09
C PRO A 36 -4.48 8.64 -22.13
N ASN A 37 -4.64 8.15 -23.37
CA ASN A 37 -5.31 8.86 -24.46
C ASN A 37 -6.81 8.53 -24.57
N ASN A 38 -7.36 7.67 -23.69
CA ASN A 38 -8.79 7.37 -23.68
C ASN A 38 -9.60 8.64 -23.35
N GLU A 39 -10.64 8.92 -24.15
CA GLU A 39 -11.55 10.06 -23.95
C GLU A 39 -12.34 9.96 -22.63
N ASN A 40 -12.55 8.75 -22.11
CA ASN A 40 -13.15 8.49 -20.79
C ASN A 40 -12.13 8.61 -19.63
N GLY A 41 -10.87 8.85 -19.99
CA GLY A 41 -9.69 9.23 -19.19
C GLY A 41 -9.69 8.83 -17.72
N PRO A 42 -10.14 9.69 -16.79
CA PRO A 42 -9.92 9.51 -15.36
C PRO A 42 -10.85 8.47 -14.71
N ILE A 43 -11.96 8.10 -15.36
CA ILE A 43 -12.97 7.22 -14.76
C ILE A 43 -12.42 5.80 -14.59
N PRO A 44 -11.84 5.14 -15.61
CA PRO A 44 -11.29 3.80 -15.46
C PRO A 44 -10.15 3.77 -14.44
N PHE A 45 -9.24 4.75 -14.48
CA PHE A 45 -8.11 4.85 -13.54
C PHE A 45 -8.58 4.96 -12.07
N THR A 46 -9.53 5.86 -11.80
CA THR A 46 -10.11 6.01 -10.46
C THR A 46 -10.83 4.73 -10.02
N SER A 47 -11.54 4.08 -10.94
CA SER A 47 -12.28 2.85 -10.64
C SER A 47 -11.33 1.70 -10.27
N SER A 48 -10.21 1.55 -10.98
CA SER A 48 -9.17 0.56 -10.65
C SER A 48 -8.54 0.81 -9.27
N SER A 49 -8.32 2.08 -8.89
CA SER A 49 -7.85 2.41 -7.54
C SER A 49 -8.87 2.04 -6.47
N LEU A 50 -10.16 2.30 -6.70
CA LEU A 50 -11.22 1.91 -5.74
C LEU A 50 -11.41 0.40 -5.66
N LEU A 51 -11.23 -0.33 -6.76
CA LEU A 51 -11.20 -1.80 -6.75
C LEU A 51 -10.06 -2.32 -5.86
N GLY A 52 -8.84 -1.79 -6.05
CA GLY A 52 -7.69 -2.17 -5.20
C GLY A 52 -7.94 -1.88 -3.72
N LEU A 53 -8.52 -0.71 -3.42
CA LEU A 53 -8.93 -0.34 -2.07
C LEU A 53 -9.98 -1.30 -1.47
N ALA A 54 -10.92 -1.79 -2.27
CA ALA A 54 -11.91 -2.77 -1.83
C ALA A 54 -11.23 -4.09 -1.42
N TYR A 55 -10.31 -4.61 -2.25
CA TYR A 55 -9.53 -5.79 -1.89
C TYR A 55 -8.69 -5.58 -0.63
N VAL A 56 -8.01 -4.44 -0.49
CA VAL A 56 -7.24 -4.10 0.72
C VAL A 56 -8.12 -4.19 1.97
N ARG A 57 -9.33 -3.64 1.91
CA ARG A 57 -10.23 -3.58 3.06
C ARG A 57 -10.91 -4.90 3.44
N ILE A 58 -10.93 -5.89 2.53
CA ILE A 58 -11.34 -7.25 2.87
C ILE A 58 -10.35 -7.88 3.86
N TYR A 59 -9.05 -7.62 3.67
CA TYR A 59 -7.97 -8.27 4.42
C TYR A 59 -7.34 -7.38 5.49
N LEU A 60 -7.67 -6.09 5.53
CA LEU A 60 -7.19 -5.15 6.53
C LEU A 60 -8.26 -4.12 6.89
N ASN A 61 -8.84 -4.25 8.08
CA ASN A 61 -9.77 -3.25 8.60
C ASN A 61 -9.02 -2.01 9.15
N ILE A 62 -8.46 -1.22 8.23
CA ILE A 62 -7.74 -0.01 8.59
C ILE A 62 -8.66 1.16 8.95
N GLY A 63 -9.97 1.07 8.64
CA GLY A 63 -10.95 2.14 8.82
C GLY A 63 -10.85 2.91 10.14
N PRO A 64 -10.98 2.23 11.30
CA PRO A 64 -10.87 2.84 12.63
C PRO A 64 -9.47 3.36 12.99
N HIS A 65 -8.45 2.97 12.24
CA HIS A 65 -7.03 3.17 12.56
C HIS A 65 -6.36 4.26 11.71
N ARG A 66 -7.09 4.91 10.80
CA ARG A 66 -6.51 5.98 9.97
C ARG A 66 -6.50 7.34 10.68
N LEU A 67 -7.54 7.68 11.45
CA LEU A 67 -7.71 8.98 12.14
C LEU A 67 -7.34 10.23 11.29
N LEU A 68 -7.60 10.18 9.99
CA LEU A 68 -7.17 11.22 9.05
C LEU A 68 -7.84 12.59 9.29
N GLU A 69 -9.02 12.58 9.91
CA GLU A 69 -9.77 13.77 10.31
C GLU A 69 -9.00 14.64 11.31
N THR A 70 -8.10 14.05 12.11
CA THR A 70 -7.26 14.77 13.09
C THR A 70 -6.28 15.72 12.39
N ARG A 71 -5.86 15.37 11.17
CA ARG A 71 -4.77 16.01 10.42
C ARG A 71 -3.47 16.12 11.20
N ASP A 72 -3.28 15.28 12.22
CA ASP A 72 -2.09 15.23 13.07
C ASP A 72 -1.28 13.98 12.74
N PRO A 73 -0.08 14.13 12.13
CA PRO A 73 0.77 12.99 11.78
C PRO A 73 1.09 12.06 12.94
N GLU A 74 1.23 12.57 14.15
CA GLU A 74 1.54 11.75 15.34
C GLU A 74 0.34 10.87 15.71
N GLN A 75 -0.86 11.45 15.78
CA GLN A 75 -2.09 10.72 16.11
C GLN A 75 -2.41 9.68 15.03
N ILE A 76 -2.24 10.02 13.76
CA ILE A 76 -2.43 9.10 12.64
C ILE A 76 -1.44 7.95 12.72
N ALA A 77 -0.13 8.23 12.91
CA ALA A 77 0.89 7.20 13.00
C ALA A 77 0.66 6.24 14.17
N GLN A 78 0.29 6.76 15.34
CA GLN A 78 -0.05 5.93 16.51
C GLN A 78 -1.31 5.09 16.29
N ALA A 79 -2.29 5.59 15.54
CA ALA A 79 -3.47 4.82 15.18
C ALA A 79 -3.12 3.69 14.19
N LEU A 80 -2.25 3.96 13.21
CA LEU A 80 -1.74 2.96 12.27
C LEU A 80 -0.93 1.86 12.96
N MET A 81 -0.15 2.17 14.00
CA MET A 81 0.51 1.16 14.84
C MET A 81 -0.49 0.18 15.46
N LYS A 82 -1.66 0.68 15.90
CA LYS A 82 -2.73 -0.12 16.52
C LYS A 82 -3.59 -0.90 15.52
N CYS A 83 -3.39 -0.68 14.22
CA CYS A 83 -4.11 -1.39 13.17
C CYS A 83 -3.80 -2.89 13.25
N PRO A 84 -4.78 -3.79 13.08
CA PRO A 84 -4.57 -5.23 13.18
C PRO A 84 -3.51 -5.72 12.20
N ASP A 85 -2.93 -6.87 12.51
CA ASP A 85 -2.00 -7.56 11.62
C ASP A 85 -2.71 -8.16 10.41
N VAL A 86 -1.93 -8.38 9.36
CA VAL A 86 -2.39 -9.06 8.15
C VAL A 86 -2.09 -10.55 8.28
N GLU A 87 -3.13 -11.38 8.23
CA GLU A 87 -2.98 -12.83 8.23
C GLU A 87 -2.45 -13.33 6.89
N ARG A 88 -1.46 -14.24 6.93
CA ARG A 88 -0.95 -14.93 5.74
C ARG A 88 -1.99 -15.93 5.23
N SER A 89 -2.43 -15.76 3.99
CA SER A 89 -3.36 -16.66 3.32
C SER A 89 -3.24 -16.52 1.80
N ASP A 90 -3.80 -17.44 1.02
CA ASP A 90 -3.85 -17.27 -0.43
C ASP A 90 -4.78 -16.13 -0.86
N GLY A 91 -5.78 -15.80 -0.03
CA GLY A 91 -6.74 -14.72 -0.30
C GLY A 91 -6.08 -13.34 -0.37
N VAL A 92 -5.20 -13.04 0.59
CA VAL A 92 -4.54 -11.71 0.68
C VAL A 92 -3.69 -11.39 -0.54
N ILE A 93 -3.21 -12.41 -1.28
CA ILE A 93 -2.40 -12.23 -2.49
C ILE A 93 -3.08 -11.30 -3.50
N SER A 94 -4.40 -11.39 -3.68
CA SER A 94 -5.12 -10.51 -4.61
C SER A 94 -5.01 -9.04 -4.18
N ALA A 95 -5.17 -8.75 -2.89
CA ALA A 95 -5.00 -7.40 -2.35
C ALA A 95 -3.55 -6.90 -2.47
N LEU A 96 -2.57 -7.76 -2.24
CA LEU A 96 -1.15 -7.43 -2.38
C LEU A 96 -0.77 -7.13 -3.83
N LEU A 97 -1.35 -7.83 -4.81
CA LEU A 97 -1.16 -7.53 -6.22
C LEU A 97 -1.62 -6.10 -6.56
N TYR A 98 -2.80 -5.69 -6.08
CA TYR A 98 -3.27 -4.30 -6.27
C TYR A 98 -2.39 -3.29 -5.53
N ALA A 99 -1.96 -3.60 -4.31
CA ALA A 99 -1.12 -2.69 -3.52
C ALA A 99 0.27 -2.50 -4.13
N ALA A 100 0.91 -3.58 -4.57
CA ALA A 100 2.20 -3.54 -5.27
C ALA A 100 2.07 -2.87 -6.63
N HIS A 101 0.98 -3.14 -7.37
CA HIS A 101 0.73 -2.46 -8.64
C HIS A 101 0.58 -0.95 -8.46
N ALA A 102 -0.18 -0.51 -7.45
CA ALA A 102 -0.35 0.90 -7.13
C ALA A 102 0.99 1.61 -6.85
N LEU A 103 1.94 0.93 -6.20
CA LEU A 103 3.30 1.44 -5.99
C LEU A 103 4.16 1.42 -7.27
N SER A 104 4.01 0.38 -8.09
CA SER A 104 4.79 0.23 -9.33
C SER A 104 4.54 1.35 -10.34
N ILE A 105 3.33 1.92 -10.37
CA ILE A 105 2.96 3.00 -11.30
C ILE A 105 3.84 4.24 -11.10
N PRO A 106 3.86 4.90 -9.92
CA PRO A 106 4.70 6.08 -9.70
C PRO A 106 6.20 5.74 -9.76
N VAL A 107 6.62 4.53 -9.37
CA VAL A 107 8.04 4.12 -9.49
C VAL A 107 8.47 4.09 -10.95
N ARG A 108 7.75 3.37 -11.83
CA ARG A 108 8.08 3.25 -13.26
C ARG A 108 8.00 4.57 -14.02
N LEU A 109 7.10 5.46 -13.62
CA LEU A 109 6.95 6.79 -14.21
C LEU A 109 7.96 7.82 -13.65
N GLY A 110 8.73 7.43 -12.64
CA GLY A 110 9.64 8.29 -11.88
C GLY A 110 8.92 8.96 -10.71
N VAL A 111 9.25 8.52 -9.48
CA VAL A 111 8.57 8.95 -8.25
C VAL A 111 8.55 10.48 -8.12
N ASP A 112 9.70 11.13 -8.29
CA ASP A 112 9.82 12.59 -8.19
C ASP A 112 9.04 13.35 -9.25
N ARG A 113 9.01 12.81 -10.47
CA ARG A 113 8.27 13.40 -11.58
C ARG A 113 6.78 13.37 -11.30
N VAL A 114 6.26 12.21 -10.91
CA VAL A 114 4.82 12.05 -10.62
C VAL A 114 4.46 12.76 -9.33
N ALA A 115 5.34 12.79 -8.32
CA ALA A 115 5.10 13.51 -7.08
C ALA A 115 4.99 15.03 -7.27
N ARG A 116 5.55 15.61 -8.34
CA ARG A 116 5.35 17.04 -8.67
C ARG A 116 4.07 17.30 -9.47
N SER A 117 3.58 16.32 -10.23
CA SER A 117 2.40 16.45 -11.10
C SER A 117 1.15 15.72 -10.61
N GLN A 118 1.21 15.13 -9.41
CA GLN A 118 0.13 14.31 -8.84
C GLN A 118 -1.24 15.00 -8.86
N ALA A 119 -1.32 16.30 -8.59
CA ALA A 119 -2.60 17.00 -8.59
C ALA A 119 -3.34 17.05 -9.95
N PHE A 120 -2.63 16.81 -11.06
CA PHE A 120 -3.22 16.79 -12.40
C PHE A 120 -3.81 15.42 -12.79
N PHE A 121 -3.30 14.33 -12.21
CA PHE A 121 -3.64 12.97 -12.63
C PHE A 121 -4.20 12.10 -11.48
N TRP A 122 -3.89 12.43 -10.23
CA TRP A 122 -4.27 11.68 -9.04
C TRP A 122 -5.29 12.47 -8.21
N SER A 123 -6.50 11.95 -8.12
CA SER A 123 -7.50 12.44 -7.15
C SER A 123 -7.17 11.97 -5.73
N VAL A 124 -7.76 12.61 -4.71
CA VAL A 124 -7.63 12.15 -3.31
C VAL A 124 -8.04 10.70 -3.08
N ARG A 125 -8.93 10.14 -3.92
CA ARG A 125 -9.28 8.72 -3.84
C ARG A 125 -8.05 7.82 -4.06
N HIS A 126 -7.17 8.20 -4.99
CA HIS A 126 -5.92 7.50 -5.24
C HIS A 126 -4.96 7.63 -4.06
N SER A 127 -4.84 8.82 -3.47
CA SER A 127 -4.00 9.04 -2.30
C SER A 127 -4.47 8.21 -1.10
N LEU A 128 -5.77 8.17 -0.84
CA LEU A 128 -6.37 7.34 0.21
C LEU A 128 -6.13 5.85 -0.07
N SER A 129 -6.35 5.40 -1.30
CA SER A 129 -6.06 4.03 -1.71
C SER A 129 -4.59 3.68 -1.51
N ALA A 130 -3.68 4.54 -1.95
CA ALA A 130 -2.24 4.34 -1.85
C ALA A 130 -1.76 4.29 -0.40
N LEU A 131 -2.31 5.11 0.50
CA LEU A 131 -2.04 5.03 1.93
C LEU A 131 -2.38 3.64 2.49
N GLU A 132 -3.58 3.13 2.20
CA GLU A 132 -4.01 1.82 2.70
C GLU A 132 -3.20 0.69 2.07
N CYS A 133 -2.85 0.79 0.78
CA CYS A 133 -1.93 -0.14 0.12
C CYS A 133 -0.54 -0.15 0.79
N ALA A 134 0.00 1.02 1.15
CA ALA A 134 1.30 1.12 1.82
C ALA A 134 1.29 0.42 3.19
N VAL A 135 0.22 0.62 3.96
CA VAL A 135 0.05 0.01 5.29
C VAL A 135 -0.17 -1.51 5.16
N LEU A 136 -0.98 -1.97 4.18
CA LEU A 136 -1.17 -3.40 3.91
C LEU A 136 0.16 -4.09 3.58
N LEU A 137 0.94 -3.55 2.64
CA LEU A 137 2.23 -4.12 2.25
C LEU A 137 3.19 -4.17 3.43
N SER A 138 3.30 -3.07 4.18
CA SER A 138 4.16 -2.99 5.37
C SER A 138 3.80 -4.05 6.42
N LYS A 139 2.51 -4.22 6.73
CA LYS A 139 2.04 -5.19 7.72
C LYS A 139 2.16 -6.63 7.24
N TRP A 140 1.86 -6.91 5.98
CA TRP A 140 2.05 -8.25 5.41
C TRP A 140 3.53 -8.67 5.47
N LEU A 141 4.43 -7.78 5.08
CA LEU A 141 5.88 -8.03 5.15
C LEU A 141 6.35 -8.25 6.61
N ALA A 142 5.83 -7.48 7.57
CA ALA A 142 6.08 -7.71 8.98
C ALA A 142 5.54 -9.07 9.46
N SER A 143 4.41 -9.53 8.92
CA SER A 143 3.87 -10.87 9.20
C SER A 143 4.74 -11.97 8.61
N LEU A 144 5.31 -11.79 7.41
CA LEU A 144 6.28 -12.73 6.85
C LEU A 144 7.49 -12.88 7.76
N GLN A 145 8.06 -11.76 8.22
CA GLN A 145 9.21 -11.79 9.12
C GLN A 145 8.92 -12.53 10.42
N ARG A 146 7.77 -12.26 11.06
CA ARG A 146 7.40 -12.91 12.33
C ARG A 146 7.23 -14.42 12.22
N SER A 147 6.86 -14.90 11.04
CA SER A 147 6.59 -16.32 10.79
C SER A 147 7.69 -17.02 10.01
N VAL A 148 8.82 -16.35 9.74
CA VAL A 148 9.92 -16.88 8.91
C VAL A 148 10.48 -18.20 9.43
N ASN A 149 10.53 -18.37 10.75
CA ASN A 149 11.05 -19.57 11.42
C ASN A 149 9.97 -20.65 11.62
N ALA A 150 8.69 -20.33 11.44
CA ALA A 150 7.57 -21.22 11.74
C ALA A 150 6.90 -21.77 10.46
N VAL A 151 6.78 -20.95 9.42
CA VAL A 151 6.03 -21.27 8.21
C VAL A 151 6.81 -20.73 7.00
N SER A 152 7.24 -21.64 6.12
CA SER A 152 7.92 -21.27 4.87
C SER A 152 7.01 -20.45 3.95
N LEU A 153 7.60 -19.67 3.05
CA LEU A 153 6.84 -18.97 2.03
C LEU A 153 6.22 -19.96 1.05
N ASN A 154 4.96 -19.73 0.68
CA ASN A 154 4.36 -20.42 -0.45
C ASN A 154 4.80 -19.75 -1.78
N ALA A 155 4.53 -20.41 -2.91
CA ALA A 155 4.99 -19.91 -4.22
C ALA A 155 4.42 -18.55 -4.61
N SER A 156 3.21 -18.21 -4.13
CA SER A 156 2.59 -16.91 -4.39
C SER A 156 3.19 -15.81 -3.51
N GLU A 157 3.46 -16.10 -2.23
CA GLU A 157 4.15 -15.21 -1.30
C GLU A 157 5.58 -14.92 -1.76
N ASP A 158 6.32 -15.94 -2.20
CA ASP A 158 7.69 -15.81 -2.72
C ASP A 158 7.73 -14.88 -3.95
N ARG A 159 6.85 -15.11 -4.93
CA ARG A 159 6.71 -14.22 -6.09
C ARG A 159 6.34 -12.79 -5.70
N MET A 160 5.42 -12.64 -4.74
CA MET A 160 4.98 -11.32 -4.29
C MET A 160 6.12 -10.58 -3.58
N LEU A 161 6.86 -11.27 -2.70
CA LEU A 161 8.01 -10.72 -1.99
C LEU A 161 9.10 -10.27 -2.99
N HIS A 162 9.41 -11.12 -3.97
CA HIS A 162 10.34 -10.78 -5.03
C HIS A 162 9.89 -9.54 -5.82
N TRP A 163 8.62 -9.46 -6.21
CA TRP A 163 8.13 -8.32 -6.97
C TRP A 163 8.17 -7.02 -6.17
N VAL A 164 7.78 -7.04 -4.88
CA VAL A 164 7.92 -5.86 -4.01
C VAL A 164 9.38 -5.43 -3.90
N ARG A 165 10.30 -6.39 -3.75
CA ARG A 165 11.75 -6.12 -3.73
C ARG A 165 12.20 -5.40 -5.00
N CYS A 166 11.85 -5.90 -6.19
CA CYS A 166 12.22 -5.25 -7.45
C CYS A 166 11.65 -3.82 -7.58
N ILE A 167 10.42 -3.59 -7.13
CA ILE A 167 9.82 -2.23 -7.15
C ILE A 167 10.60 -1.29 -6.22
N VAL A 168 10.97 -1.77 -5.03
CA VAL A 168 11.75 -0.99 -4.07
C VAL A 168 13.14 -0.70 -4.62
N GLU A 169 13.85 -1.71 -5.14
CA GLU A 169 15.17 -1.55 -5.77
C GLU A 169 15.14 -0.52 -6.91
N GLU A 170 14.13 -0.60 -7.79
CA GLU A 170 13.94 0.37 -8.88
C GLU A 170 13.76 1.79 -8.31
N ALA A 171 12.91 1.97 -7.30
CA ALA A 171 12.66 3.27 -6.68
C ALA A 171 13.93 3.88 -6.05
N PHE A 172 14.70 3.07 -5.33
CA PHE A 172 15.93 3.53 -4.68
C PHE A 172 17.08 3.77 -5.66
N SER A 173 17.05 3.15 -6.84
CA SER A 173 18.05 3.40 -7.89
C SER A 173 17.87 4.77 -8.57
N VAL A 174 16.66 5.34 -8.54
CA VAL A 174 16.32 6.57 -9.27
C VAL A 174 16.01 7.77 -8.37
N VAL A 175 15.62 7.54 -7.12
CA VAL A 175 15.30 8.59 -6.15
C VAL A 175 16.47 8.80 -5.21
N ASP A 176 16.91 10.04 -5.09
CA ASP A 176 17.88 10.44 -4.08
C ASP A 176 17.20 10.55 -2.71
N PHE A 177 17.01 9.40 -2.07
CA PHE A 177 16.59 9.36 -0.68
C PHE A 177 17.80 9.75 0.17
N GLU A 178 17.77 10.93 0.81
CA GLU A 178 18.82 11.43 1.71
C GLU A 178 19.43 10.27 2.53
N GLU A 179 20.78 10.19 2.47
CA GLU A 179 21.66 9.07 2.86
C GLU A 179 21.30 8.43 4.21
N GLU A 180 20.35 7.49 4.18
CA GLU A 180 20.32 6.37 5.11
C GLU A 180 20.75 5.17 4.28
N GLU A 181 21.94 4.60 4.57
CA GLU A 181 22.43 3.36 3.95
C GLU A 181 21.35 2.27 4.08
N VAL A 182 20.53 2.12 3.03
CA VAL A 182 19.60 1.02 2.93
C VAL A 182 20.38 -0.13 2.36
N ASP A 183 20.94 -0.96 3.26
CA ASP A 183 21.63 -2.18 2.89
C ASP A 183 20.69 -3.03 2.00
N VAL A 184 21.15 -3.31 0.78
CA VAL A 184 20.32 -3.76 -0.37
C VAL A 184 19.82 -5.20 -0.19
N GLN A 185 20.11 -5.84 0.94
CA GLN A 185 19.43 -7.06 1.39
C GLN A 185 18.48 -6.78 2.56
N LEU A 186 17.42 -6.01 2.27
CA LEU A 186 16.33 -5.85 3.21
C LEU A 186 15.62 -7.19 3.43
N ASP A 187 15.55 -7.61 4.69
CA ASP A 187 14.59 -8.59 5.16
C ASP A 187 13.14 -8.08 4.88
N PRO A 188 12.11 -8.93 4.98
CA PRO A 188 10.73 -8.49 4.82
C PRO A 188 10.38 -7.21 5.59
N ARG A 189 10.79 -7.07 6.86
CA ARG A 189 10.53 -5.84 7.66
C ARG A 189 11.17 -4.60 7.02
N GLY A 190 12.42 -4.69 6.60
CA GLY A 190 13.15 -3.65 5.89
C GLY A 190 12.46 -3.23 4.60
N LEU A 191 11.96 -4.20 3.81
CA LEU A 191 11.16 -3.91 2.61
C LEU A 191 9.87 -3.14 2.98
N GLY A 192 9.23 -3.50 4.09
CA GLY A 192 8.05 -2.79 4.58
C GLY A 192 8.34 -1.33 4.91
N LEU A 193 9.47 -1.06 5.56
CA LEU A 193 9.94 0.30 5.86
C LEU A 193 10.29 1.09 4.60
N ALA A 194 10.86 0.43 3.59
CA ALA A 194 11.18 1.04 2.30
C ALA A 194 9.92 1.42 1.51
N VAL A 195 8.90 0.55 1.48
CA VAL A 195 7.59 0.86 0.89
C VAL A 195 6.97 2.11 1.54
N LEU A 196 7.02 2.21 2.87
CA LEU A 196 6.55 3.38 3.59
C LEU A 196 7.36 4.64 3.25
N LYS A 197 8.69 4.54 3.12
CA LYS A 197 9.58 5.66 2.74
C LYS A 197 9.22 6.21 1.34
N ILE A 198 9.01 5.32 0.36
CA ILE A 198 8.65 5.72 -1.01
C ILE A 198 7.30 6.44 -1.03
N TRP A 199 6.27 5.89 -0.38
CA TRP A 199 4.95 6.54 -0.35
C TRP A 199 4.94 7.84 0.46
N ALA A 200 5.67 7.89 1.59
CA ALA A 200 5.83 9.11 2.37
C ALA A 200 6.47 10.23 1.54
N HIS A 201 7.53 9.91 0.81
CA HIS A 201 8.18 10.84 -0.12
C HIS A 201 7.24 11.30 -1.23
N PHE A 202 6.55 10.34 -1.87
CA PHE A 202 5.59 10.63 -2.92
C PHE A 202 4.52 11.63 -2.45
N PHE A 203 3.98 11.50 -1.24
CA PHE A 203 2.94 12.39 -0.74
C PHE A 203 3.42 13.77 -0.28
N LYS A 204 4.70 13.96 0.09
CA LYS A 204 5.20 15.21 0.69
C LYS A 204 5.16 16.43 -0.24
N SER A 205 5.13 16.22 -1.56
CA SER A 205 5.28 17.28 -2.56
C SER A 205 3.95 17.79 -3.15
N ASN A 206 2.80 17.49 -2.54
CA ASN A 206 1.51 17.92 -3.08
C ASN A 206 1.21 19.39 -2.75
N THR A 207 1.17 20.24 -3.77
CA THR A 207 0.91 21.68 -3.61
C THR A 207 -0.57 22.04 -3.55
N GLN A 208 -1.43 21.23 -4.17
CA GLN A 208 -2.85 21.54 -4.34
C GLN A 208 -3.70 21.07 -3.14
N TRP A 209 -3.35 19.93 -2.54
CA TRP A 209 -4.11 19.29 -1.48
C TRP A 209 -3.18 19.05 -0.29
N ARG A 210 -3.04 20.05 0.58
CA ARG A 210 -2.15 19.98 1.77
C ARG A 210 -2.42 18.78 2.67
N PHE A 211 -3.65 18.27 2.68
CA PHE A 211 -3.99 17.05 3.39
C PHE A 211 -3.20 15.81 2.93
N ILE A 212 -2.81 15.73 1.64
CA ILE A 212 -1.95 14.65 1.15
C ILE A 212 -0.56 14.74 1.80
N ASN A 213 -0.03 15.94 2.02
CA ASN A 213 1.25 16.10 2.72
C ASN A 213 1.16 15.60 4.18
N VAL A 214 0.01 15.75 4.83
CA VAL A 214 -0.25 15.17 6.16
C VAL A 214 -0.17 13.65 6.10
N MET A 215 -0.71 13.01 5.07
CA MET A 215 -0.58 11.57 4.86
C MET A 215 0.89 11.15 4.70
N GLY A 216 1.67 11.92 3.95
CA GLY A 216 3.12 11.69 3.79
C GLY A 216 3.89 11.80 5.11
N ALA A 217 3.62 12.84 5.90
CA ALA A 217 4.20 13.02 7.23
C ALA A 217 3.77 11.90 8.20
N SER A 218 2.52 11.43 8.10
CA SER A 218 1.99 10.35 8.93
C SER A 218 2.67 9.02 8.61
N LEU A 219 2.89 8.70 7.34
CA LEU A 219 3.61 7.48 6.92
C LEU A 219 5.08 7.53 7.34
N GLN A 220 5.72 8.70 7.24
CA GLN A 220 7.07 8.91 7.74
C GLN A 220 7.13 8.62 9.25
N ARG A 221 6.21 9.19 10.02
CA ARG A 221 6.18 9.00 11.47
C ARG A 221 5.84 7.56 11.87
N TYR A 222 4.92 6.92 11.16
CA TYR A 222 4.61 5.49 11.34
C TYR A 222 5.82 4.61 11.08
N ARG A 223 6.60 4.89 10.03
CA ARG A 223 7.87 4.18 9.74
C ARG A 223 8.88 4.33 10.89
N GLU A 224 9.01 5.51 11.48
CA GLU A 224 9.91 5.75 12.63
C GLU A 224 9.49 4.93 13.85
N LEU A 225 8.19 4.88 14.16
CA LEU A 225 7.66 4.06 15.26
C LEU A 225 7.95 2.56 15.04
N LEU A 226 7.80 2.06 13.81
CA LEU A 226 8.15 0.69 13.45
C LEU A 226 9.66 0.42 13.58
N LEU A 227 10.51 1.37 13.18
CA LEU A 227 11.97 1.25 13.37
C LEU A 227 12.34 1.13 14.85
N GLU A 228 11.69 1.91 15.71
CA GLU A 228 11.87 1.81 17.17
C GLU A 228 11.39 0.46 17.72
N GLU A 229 10.25 -0.04 17.24
CA GLU A 229 9.71 -1.35 17.61
C GLU A 229 10.66 -2.48 17.18
N TYR A 230 11.13 -2.49 15.94
CA TYR A 230 12.00 -3.54 15.41
C TYR A 230 13.38 -3.56 16.07
N ARG A 231 13.88 -2.42 16.55
CA ARG A 231 15.12 -2.38 17.36
C ARG A 231 14.94 -3.01 18.74
N ARG A 232 13.72 -2.96 19.30
CA ARG A 232 13.39 -3.59 20.59
C ARG A 232 13.13 -5.09 20.44
N GLU A 233 12.64 -5.51 19.28
CA GLU A 233 12.38 -6.90 18.93
C GLU A 233 13.26 -7.36 17.76
N PRO A 234 14.56 -7.64 17.99
CA PRO A 234 15.52 -7.92 16.93
C PRO A 234 15.22 -9.17 16.08
N GLY A 235 14.20 -9.97 16.43
CA GLY A 235 13.84 -11.18 15.70
C GLY A 235 14.67 -12.39 16.11
#